data_AF-A0A958D742-F1
#
_entry.id   AF-A0A958D742-F1
#
_cell.length_a   1.000
_cell.length_b   1.000
_cell.length_c   1.000
_cell.angle_alpha   90.00
_cell.angle_beta   90.00
_cell.angle_gamma   90.00
#
_symmetry.space_group_name_H-M   'P 1'
#
loop_
_entity.id
_entity.type
_entity.pdbx_description
1 polymer ?
#
loop_
_entity_poly.entity_id
_entity_poly.type
_entity_poly.pdbx_seq_one_letter_code
_entity_poly.pdbx_strand_id
1 'polypeptide(L)' 'MNCWHCERPAHGVCQFCGRAVCKQHAKIHPSLIDVFRNDQGAYRALVVADALFCGVCRPQ' A
#
# COMPACT_ATOMS: atom_id res chain seq x y z
N MET A 1 4.19 -11.74 -13.41
CA MET A 1 2.84 -11.14 -13.47
C MET A 1 2.94 -9.77 -14.14
N ASN A 2 1.86 -9.29 -14.79
CA ASN A 2 1.86 -8.06 -15.58
C ASN A 2 1.23 -6.87 -14.83
N CYS A 3 1.64 -5.66 -15.19
CA CYS A 3 1.10 -4.42 -14.64
C CYS A 3 -0.36 -4.23 -15.05
N TRP A 4 -1.22 -4.05 -14.05
CA TRP A 4 -2.67 -3.83 -14.20
C TRP A 4 -3.07 -2.71 -15.18
N HIS A 5 -2.19 -1.73 -15.39
CA HIS A 5 -2.50 -0.54 -16.20
C HIS A 5 -2.03 -0.63 -17.66
N CYS A 6 -1.01 -1.44 -17.95
CA CYS A 6 -0.34 -1.37 -19.26
C CYS A 6 0.25 -2.70 -19.74
N GLU A 7 -0.03 -3.80 -19.02
CA GLU A 7 0.42 -5.16 -19.34
C GLU A 7 1.95 -5.39 -19.40
N ARG A 8 2.78 -4.35 -19.22
CA ARG A 8 4.24 -4.48 -19.07
C ARG A 8 4.61 -5.25 -17.79
N PRO A 9 5.82 -5.85 -17.71
CA PRO A 9 6.28 -6.55 -16.52
C PRO A 9 6.11 -5.72 -15.23
N ALA A 10 5.44 -6.32 -14.24
CA ALA A 10 5.26 -5.70 -12.95
C ALA A 10 6.55 -5.72 -12.14
N HIS A 11 6.68 -4.74 -11.24
CA HIS A 11 7.82 -4.58 -10.35
C HIS A 11 7.43 -4.67 -8.86
N GLY A 12 6.13 -4.64 -8.56
CA GLY A 12 5.61 -4.76 -7.21
C GLY A 12 4.11 -5.07 -7.21
N VAL A 13 3.59 -5.36 -6.02
CA VAL A 13 2.19 -5.69 -5.78
C VAL A 13 1.59 -4.70 -4.79
N CYS A 14 0.42 -4.17 -5.13
CA CYS A 14 -0.31 -3.22 -4.30
C CYS A 14 -0.63 -3.83 -2.93
N GLN A 15 -0.16 -3.19 -1.85
CA GLN A 15 -0.34 -3.67 -0.48
C GLN A 15 -1.81 -3.82 -0.08
N PHE A 16 -2.70 -3.05 -0.73
CA PHE A 16 -4.11 -2.98 -0.36
C PHE A 16 -5.02 -3.96 -1.13
N CYS A 17 -4.71 -4.28 -2.39
CA CYS A 17 -5.62 -5.08 -3.24
C CYS A 17 -4.94 -6.19 -4.05
N GLY A 18 -3.62 -6.38 -3.91
CA GLY A 18 -2.91 -7.48 -4.57
C GLY A 18 -2.67 -7.30 -6.09
N ARG A 19 -3.08 -6.19 -6.70
CA ARG A 19 -2.78 -5.90 -8.12
C ARG A 19 -1.29 -5.65 -8.34
N ALA A 20 -0.72 -6.21 -9.40
CA ALA A 20 0.65 -5.89 -9.79
C ALA A 20 0.74 -4.56 -10.55
N VAL A 21 1.83 -3.83 -10.33
CA VAL A 21 2.11 -2.57 -11.05
C VAL A 21 3.59 -2.46 -11.44
N CYS A 22 3.87 -1.81 -12.58
CA CYS A 22 5.22 -1.43 -12.97
C CYS A 22 5.63 -0.13 -12.26
N LYS A 23 6.93 0.20 -12.27
CA LYS A 23 7.44 1.42 -11.61
C LYS A 23 6.74 2.71 -12.02
N GLN A 24 6.33 2.83 -13.29
CA GLN A 24 5.64 4.02 -13.80
C GLN A 24 4.23 4.21 -13.21
N HIS A 25 3.53 3.12 -12.88
CA HIS A 25 2.18 3.16 -12.34
C HIS A 25 2.12 2.90 -10.83
N ALA A 26 3.26 2.60 -10.22
CA ALA A 26 3.38 2.50 -8.78
C ALA A 26 3.21 3.90 -8.16
N LYS A 27 2.30 4.01 -7.20
CA LYS A 27 2.14 5.18 -6.34
C LYS A 27 2.48 4.77 -4.90
N ILE A 28 2.58 5.76 -4.03
CA ILE A 28 2.75 5.57 -2.58
C ILE A 28 1.45 5.96 -1.87
N HIS A 29 1.13 5.22 -0.81
CA HIS A 29 0.00 5.54 0.07
C HIS A 29 0.31 5.04 1.49
N PRO A 30 -0.04 5.78 2.55
CA PRO A 30 0.15 5.30 3.91
C PRO A 30 -0.64 4.02 4.17
N SER A 31 -0.01 3.04 4.81
CA SER A 31 -0.67 1.82 5.26
C SER A 31 -0.54 1.68 6.77
N LEU A 32 -1.70 1.63 7.44
CA LEU A 32 -1.79 1.33 8.87
C LEU A 32 -1.57 -0.18 9.04
N ILE A 33 -0.51 -0.54 9.76
CA ILE A 33 -0.13 -1.93 10.01
C ILE A 33 -0.76 -2.43 11.30
N ASP A 34 -0.75 -1.59 12.33
CA ASP A 34 -1.23 -1.96 13.65
C ASP A 34 -1.67 -0.73 14.46
N VAL A 35 -2.57 -0.95 15.40
CA VAL A 35 -3.01 0.03 16.41
C VAL A 35 -2.81 -0.58 17.79
N PHE A 36 -2.02 0.09 18.62
CA PHE A 36 -1.69 -0.35 19.97
C PHE A 36 -1.92 0.76 20.99
N ARG A 37 -1.98 0.39 22.27
CA ARG A 37 -2.02 1.36 23.37
C ARG A 37 -0.62 1.53 23.96
N ASN A 38 -0.26 2.77 24.29
CA ASN A 38 0.94 3.01 25.09
C ASN A 38 0.64 2.81 26.59
N ASP A 39 1.67 2.94 27.42
CA ASP A 39 1.58 2.78 28.89
C ASP A 39 0.65 3.81 29.56
N GLN A 40 0.34 4.90 28.87
CA GLN A 40 -0.60 5.94 29.31
C GLN A 40 -2.05 5.67 28.85
N GLY A 41 -2.29 4.54 28.19
CA GLY A 41 -3.61 4.16 27.67
C GLY A 41 -4.03 4.87 26.37
N ALA A 42 -3.18 5.72 25.79
CA ALA A 42 -3.45 6.41 24.54
C ALA A 42 -3.20 5.51 23.33
N TYR A 43 -4.06 5.61 22.31
CA TYR A 43 -3.89 4.88 21.06
C TYR A 43 -2.73 5.45 20.24
N ARG A 44 -1.92 4.55 19.69
CA ARG A 44 -0.82 4.80 18.76
C ARG A 44 -0.99 3.88 17.56
N ALA A 45 -0.52 4.32 16.39
CA ALA A 45 -0.57 3.52 15.17
C ALA A 45 0.85 3.34 14.61
N LEU A 46 1.14 2.12 14.14
CA LEU A 46 2.29 1.84 13.31
C LEU A 46 1.88 2.03 11.85
N VAL A 47 2.48 3.00 11.18
CA VAL A 47 2.15 3.36 9.80
C VAL A 47 3.39 3.24 8.93
N VAL A 48 3.26 2.51 7.82
CA VAL A 48 4.21 2.57 6.72
C VAL A 48 3.79 3.73 5.84
N ALA A 49 4.55 4.83 5.86
CA ALA A 49 4.19 6.05 5.15
C ALA A 49 4.07 5.86 3.63
N ASP A 50 4.93 5.02 3.05
CA ASP A 50 5.09 4.89 1.60
C ASP A 50 4.85 3.44 1.11
N ALA A 51 3.66 2.89 1.39
CA ALA A 51 3.30 1.57 0.89
C ALA A 51 2.99 1.62 -0.61
N LEU A 52 3.34 0.55 -1.35
CA LEU A 52 3.08 0.46 -2.78
C LEU A 52 1.57 0.41 -3.04
N PHE A 53 1.08 1.38 -3.81
CA PHE A 53 -0.33 1.58 -4.12
C PHE A 53 -0.55 1.57 -5.64
N CYS A 54 -1.58 0.88 -6.11
CA CYS A 54 -1.88 0.80 -7.55
C CYS A 54 -2.55 2.05 -8.12
N GLY A 55 -2.90 3.04 -7.28
CA GLY A 55 -3.46 4.31 -7.72
C GLY A 55 -4.95 4.28 -8.08
N VAL A 56 -5.60 3.12 -8.05
CA VAL A 56 -7.01 2.95 -8.48
C VAL A 56 -7.89 2.24 -7.46
N CYS A 57 -7.33 1.41 -6.56
CA CYS A 57 -8.15 0.84 -5.49
C CYS A 57 -8.46 1.89 -4.41
N ARG A 58 -9.58 1.71 -3.71
CA ARG A 58 -9.99 2.55 -2.59
C ARG A 58 -10.00 1.70 -1.33
N PRO A 59 -8.85 1.56 -0.63
CA PRO A 59 -8.83 0.89 0.67
C PRO A 59 -9.78 1.62 1.64
N GLN A 60 -10.55 0.85 2.42
CA GLN A 60 -11.44 1.33 3.48
C GLN A 60 -10.93 0.86 4.84
#